data_AF-A0A938NXG5-F1
#
_entry.id   AF-A0A938NXG5-F1
#
_cell.length_a   1.000
_cell.length_b   1.000
_cell.length_c   1.000
_cell.angle_alpha   90.00
_cell.angle_beta   90.00
_cell.angle_gamma   90.00
#
_symmetry.space_group_name_H-M   'P 1'
#
loop_
_entity.id
_entity.type
_entity.pdbx_description
1 polymer ?
#
loop_
_entity_poly.entity_id
_entity_poly.type
_entity_poly.pdbx_seq_one_letter_code
_entity_poly.pdbx_strand_id
1 'polypeptide(L)'
;MQGGDVAKLGVLFERHHVKLYNFLLRLTNRRELSEDIVQDVFLRILRYGHSFRGDAPFIVWMYRLARNAATDQFRKWNREVLTDEEAADQPSDNPLPSDIAEGEENVALLQAALARLKADKREVLILSRFQGLKLEEIGDIRD
;
A
#
# COMPACT_ATOMS: atom_id res chain seq x y z
N MET A 1 -17.55 -17.33 13.09
CA MET A 1 -16.10 -17.13 12.91
C MET A 1 -15.41 -18.14 13.82
N GLN A 2 -14.86 -19.22 13.27
CA GLN A 2 -14.20 -20.27 14.06
C GLN A 2 -12.72 -19.91 14.24
N GLY A 3 -12.14 -20.19 15.41
CA GLY A 3 -10.77 -19.79 15.77
C GLY A 3 -9.65 -20.25 14.82
N GLY A 4 -9.92 -21.19 13.91
CA GLY A 4 -9.00 -21.61 12.85
C GLY A 4 -8.75 -20.57 11.75
N ASP A 5 -9.72 -19.68 11.48
CA ASP A 5 -9.55 -18.64 10.45
C ASP A 5 -8.63 -17.52 10.92
N VAL A 6 -8.70 -17.18 12.21
CA VAL A 6 -7.86 -16.14 12.83
C VAL A 6 -6.40 -16.58 12.89
N ALA A 7 -6.13 -17.85 13.24
CA ALA A 7 -4.76 -18.38 13.27
C ALA A 7 -4.11 -18.43 11.88
N LYS A 8 -4.87 -18.82 10.85
CA LYS A 8 -4.39 -18.81 9.46
C LYS A 8 -4.14 -17.39 8.95
N LEU A 9 -4.98 -16.43 9.34
CA LEU A 9 -4.76 -15.02 9.03
C LEU A 9 -3.51 -14.48 9.70
N GLY A 10 -3.22 -14.86 10.95
CA GLY A 10 -1.98 -14.48 11.64
C GLY A 10 -0.74 -14.85 10.82
N VAL A 11 -0.70 -16.06 10.25
CA VAL A 11 0.41 -16.49 9.37
C VAL A 11 0.50 -15.64 8.09
N LEU A 12 -0.64 -15.30 7.49
CA LEU A 12 -0.67 -14.43 6.31
C LEU A 12 -0.20 -13.01 6.65
N PHE A 13 -0.64 -12.48 7.80
CA PHE A 13 -0.23 -11.17 8.30
C PHE A 13 1.29 -11.12 8.50
N GLU A 14 1.85 -12.03 9.30
CA GLU A 14 3.28 -12.11 9.55
C GLU A 14 4.10 -12.19 8.26
N ARG A 15 3.61 -12.96 7.27
CA ARG A 15 4.30 -13.13 5.99
C ARG A 15 4.24 -11.90 5.07
N HIS A 16 3.16 -11.13 5.10
CA HIS A 16 2.88 -10.15 4.05
C HIS A 16 2.80 -8.69 4.53
N HIS A 17 2.56 -8.42 5.81
CA HIS A 17 2.29 -7.05 6.28
C HIS A 17 3.45 -6.09 5.99
N VAL A 18 4.70 -6.49 6.24
CA VAL A 18 5.89 -5.64 5.99
C VAL A 18 6.01 -5.28 4.51
N LYS A 19 5.84 -6.24 3.61
CA LYS A 19 5.93 -6.01 2.15
C LYS A 19 4.79 -5.14 1.65
N LEU A 20 3.59 -5.34 2.19
CA LEU A 20 2.41 -4.56 1.85
C LEU A 20 2.55 -3.11 2.33
N TYR A 21 2.95 -2.91 3.59
CA TYR A 21 3.24 -1.59 4.14
C TYR A 21 4.30 -0.86 3.33
N ASN A 22 5.40 -1.54 3.00
CA ASN A 22 6.49 -0.99 2.20
C ASN A 22 6.07 -0.60 0.77
N PHE A 23 5.15 -1.35 0.17
CA PHE A 23 4.54 -0.99 -1.10
C PHE A 23 3.72 0.29 -0.97
N LEU A 24 2.83 0.36 0.03
CA LEU A 24 1.95 1.50 0.27
C LEU A 24 2.72 2.76 0.67
N LEU A 25 3.79 2.64 1.46
CA LEU A 25 4.63 3.77 1.83
C LEU A 25 5.33 4.37 0.62
N ARG A 26 5.84 3.55 -0.31
CA ARG A 26 6.43 4.03 -1.58
C ARG A 26 5.39 4.59 -2.55
N LEU A 27 4.15 4.12 -2.46
CA LEU A 27 3.06 4.57 -3.31
C LEU A 27 2.47 5.91 -2.83
N THR A 28 2.28 6.05 -1.52
CA THR A 28 1.57 7.17 -0.89
C THR A 28 2.49 8.25 -0.34
N ASN A 29 3.74 7.89 -0.02
CA ASN A 29 4.68 8.72 0.72
C ASN A 29 4.12 9.26 2.05
N ARG A 30 3.22 8.51 2.70
CA ARG A 30 2.56 8.90 3.96
C ARG A 30 2.44 7.68 4.88
N ARG A 31 3.04 7.76 6.07
CA ARG A 31 3.07 6.66 7.04
C ARG A 31 1.67 6.28 7.52
N GLU A 32 0.96 7.24 8.13
CA GLU A 32 -0.38 7.02 8.70
C GLU A 32 -1.35 6.45 7.66
N LEU A 33 -1.39 7.08 6.48
CA LEU A 33 -2.20 6.61 5.36
C LEU A 33 -1.86 5.17 4.95
N SER A 34 -0.57 4.82 4.94
CA SER A 34 -0.13 3.46 4.59
C SER A 34 -0.54 2.45 5.66
N GLU A 35 -0.43 2.80 6.93
CA GLU A 35 -0.85 1.95 8.06
C GLU A 35 -2.35 1.67 8.02
N ASP A 36 -3.16 2.71 7.79
CA ASP A 36 -4.61 2.60 7.66
C ASP A 36 -5.01 1.67 6.50
N ILE A 37 -4.38 1.83 5.34
CA ILE A 37 -4.67 0.99 4.17
C ILE A 37 -4.26 -0.46 4.44
N VAL A 38 -3.12 -0.71 5.10
CA VAL A 38 -2.72 -2.07 5.50
C VAL A 38 -3.79 -2.71 6.38
N GLN A 39 -4.27 -1.99 7.40
CA GLN A 39 -5.31 -2.48 8.29
C GLN A 39 -6.60 -2.81 7.52
N ASP A 40 -7.07 -1.91 6.65
CA ASP A 40 -8.27 -2.14 5.84
C ASP A 40 -8.12 -3.37 4.93
N VAL A 41 -6.96 -3.55 4.29
CA VAL A 41 -6.67 -4.72 3.46
C VAL A 41 -6.79 -6.01 4.27
N PHE A 42 -6.14 -6.09 5.44
CA PHE A 42 -6.22 -7.30 6.26
C PHE A 42 -7.60 -7.55 6.86
N LEU A 43 -8.36 -6.49 7.20
CA LEU A 43 -9.76 -6.61 7.63
C LEU A 43 -10.64 -7.16 6.50
N ARG A 44 -10.44 -6.69 5.27
CA ARG A 44 -11.13 -7.21 4.07
C ARG A 44 -10.74 -8.67 3.80
N ILE A 45 -9.47 -9.05 3.97
CA ILE A 45 -9.02 -10.45 3.87
C ILE A 45 -9.67 -11.31 4.95
N LEU A 46 -9.76 -10.83 6.20
CA LEU A 46 -10.45 -11.57 7.27
C LEU A 46 -11.93 -11.78 6.94
N ARG A 47 -12.59 -10.72 6.47
CA ARG A 47 -14.03 -10.73 6.22
C ARG A 47 -14.41 -11.55 4.99
N TYR A 48 -13.62 -11.46 3.93
CA TYR A 48 -13.97 -12.01 2.61
C TYR A 48 -12.94 -13.02 2.07
N GLY A 49 -11.89 -13.37 2.80
CA GLY A 49 -10.85 -14.28 2.32
C GLY A 49 -11.38 -15.68 1.98
N HIS A 50 -12.49 -16.09 2.58
CA HIS A 50 -13.18 -17.34 2.25
C HIS A 50 -13.77 -17.35 0.82
N SER A 51 -13.96 -16.19 0.19
CA SER A 51 -14.46 -16.08 -1.19
C SER A 51 -13.33 -16.05 -2.23
N PHE A 52 -12.06 -16.08 -1.81
CA PHE A 52 -10.93 -16.21 -2.70
C PHE A 52 -10.96 -17.58 -3.40
N ARG A 53 -11.24 -17.56 -4.70
CA ARG A 53 -11.41 -18.78 -5.51
C ARG A 53 -10.09 -19.40 -6.00
N GLY A 54 -8.96 -18.72 -5.81
CA GLY A 54 -7.67 -19.19 -6.31
C GLY A 54 -7.43 -18.94 -7.80
N ASP A 55 -8.28 -18.13 -8.44
CA ASP A 55 -8.18 -17.79 -9.88
C ASP A 55 -6.88 -17.03 -10.23
N ALA A 56 -6.22 -16.42 -9.24
CA ALA A 56 -4.93 -15.75 -9.34
C ALA A 56 -4.08 -16.05 -8.09
N PRO A 57 -2.75 -15.89 -8.13
CA PRO A 57 -1.93 -16.01 -6.92
C PRO A 57 -2.43 -15.08 -5.81
N PHE A 58 -2.42 -15.55 -4.55
CA PHE A 58 -2.89 -14.76 -3.40
C PHE A 58 -2.22 -13.38 -3.32
N ILE A 59 -0.93 -13.31 -3.66
CA ILE A 59 -0.17 -12.05 -3.63
C ILE A 59 -0.72 -11.03 -4.63
N VAL A 60 -1.11 -11.47 -5.83
CA VAL A 60 -1.72 -10.63 -6.88
C VAL A 60 -3.07 -10.11 -6.39
N TRP A 61 -3.90 -10.99 -5.84
CA TRP A 61 -5.19 -10.61 -5.27
C TRP A 61 -5.06 -9.61 -4.10
N MET A 62 -4.09 -9.80 -3.21
CA MET A 62 -3.81 -8.90 -2.10
C MET A 62 -3.37 -7.51 -2.58
N TYR A 63 -2.49 -7.42 -3.58
CA TYR A 63 -2.07 -6.12 -4.13
C TYR A 63 -3.19 -5.43 -4.90
N ARG A 64 -4.07 -6.18 -5.58
CA ARG A 64 -5.30 -5.61 -6.18
C ARG A 64 -6.20 -4.99 -5.11
N LEU A 65 -6.40 -5.68 -3.99
CA LEU A 65 -7.17 -5.17 -2.86
C LEU A 65 -6.55 -3.91 -2.26
N ALA A 66 -5.22 -3.89 -2.11
CA ALA A 66 -4.48 -2.75 -1.59
C ALA A 66 -4.55 -1.52 -2.49
N ARG A 67 -4.45 -1.71 -3.82
CA ARG A 67 -4.61 -0.64 -4.80
C ARG A 67 -6.00 -0.02 -4.74
N ASN A 68 -7.04 -0.84 -4.62
CA ASN A 68 -8.42 -0.38 -4.50
C ASN A 68 -8.61 0.42 -3.20
N ALA A 69 -8.14 -0.13 -2.07
CA ALA A 69 -8.21 0.55 -0.78
C ALA A 69 -7.43 1.90 -0.78
N ALA A 70 -6.24 1.94 -1.40
CA ALA A 70 -5.49 3.17 -1.56
C ALA A 70 -6.25 4.22 -2.39
N THR A 71 -6.87 3.79 -3.49
CA THR A 71 -7.69 4.68 -4.35
C THR A 71 -8.90 5.23 -3.60
N ASP A 72 -9.59 4.40 -2.82
CA ASP A 72 -10.73 4.80 -1.99
C ASP A 72 -10.31 5.84 -0.93
N GLN A 73 -9.16 5.61 -0.29
CA GLN A 73 -8.65 6.49 0.76
C GLN A 73 -8.13 7.82 0.20
N PHE A 74 -7.48 7.84 -0.96
CA PHE A 74 -7.14 9.09 -1.66
C PHE A 74 -8.38 9.90 -2.03
N ARG A 75 -9.44 9.23 -2.49
CA ARG A 75 -10.73 9.90 -2.79
C ARG A 75 -11.38 10.47 -1.54
N LYS A 76 -11.32 9.76 -0.42
CA LYS A 76 -11.85 10.22 0.87
C LYS A 76 -11.09 11.45 1.36
N TRP A 77 -9.76 11.38 1.34
CA TRP A 77 -8.90 12.49 1.74
C TRP A 77 -9.10 13.74 0.87
N ASN A 78 -9.15 13.60 -0.46
CA ASN A 78 -9.43 14.75 -1.33
C ASN A 78 -10.79 15.38 -1.03
N ARG A 79 -11.80 14.61 -0.62
CA ARG A 79 -13.09 15.18 -0.21
C ARG A 79 -13.02 15.90 1.13
N GLU A 80 -12.28 15.37 2.09
CA GLU A 80 -12.08 15.98 3.41
C GLU A 80 -11.27 17.29 3.32
N VAL A 81 -10.24 17.33 2.47
CA VAL A 81 -9.46 18.55 2.19
C VAL A 81 -10.30 19.61 1.46
N LEU A 82 -11.23 19.21 0.58
CA LEU A 82 -12.15 20.14 -0.08
C LEU A 82 -13.22 20.70 0.87
N THR A 83 -13.46 20.07 2.03
CA THR A 83 -14.35 20.60 3.06
C THR A 83 -13.63 21.47 4.10
N ASP A 84 -12.32 21.32 4.24
CA ASP A 84 -11.44 22.16 5.07
C ASP A 84 -10.68 23.16 4.19
N GLU A 85 -11.35 24.26 3.79
CA GLU A 85 -10.83 25.32 2.91
C GLU A 85 -9.66 26.16 3.50
N GLU A 86 -8.90 25.63 4.46
CA GLU A 86 -7.70 26.28 5.04
C GLU A 86 -6.42 25.43 5.00
N ALA A 87 -6.44 24.19 4.51
CA ALA A 87 -5.27 23.30 4.55
C ALA A 87 -4.60 23.00 3.18
N ALA A 88 -4.96 23.74 2.13
CA ALA A 88 -4.60 23.42 0.75
C ALA A 88 -3.36 24.18 0.24
N ASP A 89 -2.25 24.19 0.98
CA ASP A 89 -0.93 24.38 0.37
C ASP A 89 0.21 23.89 1.29
N GLN A 90 0.30 22.58 1.49
CA GLN A 90 1.52 22.00 2.04
C GLN A 90 2.08 20.95 1.07
N PRO A 91 3.28 21.19 0.50
CA PRO A 91 4.10 20.08 0.05
C PRO A 91 4.23 19.13 1.24
N SER A 92 4.12 17.82 1.02
CA SER A 92 4.25 16.82 2.09
C SER A 92 5.67 16.87 2.66
N ASP A 93 5.88 17.76 3.62
CA ASP A 93 7.15 18.04 4.29
C ASP A 93 7.10 17.44 5.69
N ASN A 94 6.75 16.15 5.76
CA ASN A 94 6.81 15.41 7.01
C ASN A 94 8.11 14.60 7.03
N PRO A 95 9.18 15.10 7.67
CA PRO A 95 10.38 14.31 7.90
C PRO A 95 10.01 13.07 8.72
N LEU A 96 10.55 11.92 8.31
CA LEU A 96 10.40 10.65 9.01
C LEU A 96 11.11 10.73 10.38
N PRO A 97 10.50 10.27 11.49
CA PRO A 97 11.23 10.05 12.74
C PRO A 97 12.27 8.94 12.59
N SER A 98 13.44 9.24 13.16
CA SER A 98 14.75 8.60 13.01
C SER A 98 14.85 7.15 13.49
N ASP A 99 15.56 6.32 12.72
CA ASP A 99 16.58 5.38 13.20
C ASP A 99 17.46 4.88 12.01
N ILE A 100 18.76 5.23 12.05
CA ILE A 100 19.90 4.82 11.19
C ILE A 100 20.26 5.80 10.04
N ALA A 101 21.03 6.85 10.39
CA ALA A 101 21.35 8.05 9.60
C ALA A 101 21.91 7.87 8.16
N GLU A 102 22.58 6.76 7.80
CA GLU A 102 23.05 6.53 6.42
C GLU A 102 22.01 5.83 5.52
N GLY A 103 21.12 5.03 6.12
CA GLY A 103 20.02 4.39 5.40
C GLY A 103 18.92 5.38 5.04
N GLU A 104 18.71 6.39 5.88
CA GLU A 104 17.64 7.37 5.77
C GLU A 104 17.80 8.31 4.59
N GLU A 105 19.01 8.82 4.35
CA GLU A 105 19.28 9.69 3.19
C GLU A 105 18.94 8.95 1.88
N ASN A 106 19.34 7.67 1.79
CA ASN A 106 19.04 6.83 0.64
C ASN A 106 17.54 6.56 0.47
N VAL A 107 16.80 6.36 1.57
CA VAL A 107 15.34 6.16 1.55
C VAL A 107 14.63 7.45 1.14
N ALA A 108 15.02 8.60 1.70
CA ALA A 108 14.44 9.90 1.36
C ALA A 108 14.69 10.26 -0.11
N LEU A 109 15.91 10.06 -0.61
CA LEU A 109 16.26 10.24 -2.01
C LEU A 109 15.45 9.33 -2.93
N LEU A 110 15.27 8.05 -2.55
CA LEU A 110 14.44 7.11 -3.29
C LEU A 110 12.98 7.58 -3.33
N GLN A 111 12.41 7.99 -2.20
CA GLN A 111 11.03 8.50 -2.14
C GLN A 111 10.85 9.75 -3.00
N ALA A 112 11.79 10.70 -2.93
CA ALA A 112 11.79 11.90 -3.75
C ALA A 112 11.89 11.57 -5.25
N ALA A 113 12.71 10.59 -5.62
CA ALA A 113 12.82 10.13 -7.01
C ALA A 113 11.53 9.46 -7.50
N LEU A 114 10.92 8.60 -6.68
CA LEU A 114 9.64 7.96 -6.99
C LEU A 114 8.51 8.98 -7.15
N ALA A 115 8.47 10.02 -6.31
CA ALA A 115 7.47 11.08 -6.36
C ALA A 115 7.50 11.90 -7.65
N ARG A 116 8.63 11.93 -8.36
CA ARG A 116 8.76 12.59 -9.68
C ARG A 116 8.14 11.80 -10.83
N LEU A 117 7.79 10.53 -10.61
CA LEU A 117 7.14 9.71 -11.62
C LEU A 117 5.62 9.91 -11.60
N LYS A 118 5.00 9.82 -12.78
CA LYS A 118 3.53 9.70 -12.87
C LYS A 118 3.06 8.49 -12.05
N ALA A 119 1.92 8.62 -11.37
CA ALA A 119 1.39 7.62 -10.45
C ALA A 119 1.38 6.20 -11.05
N ASP A 120 0.91 6.03 -12.28
CA ASP A 120 0.88 4.74 -12.98
C ASP A 120 2.26 4.12 -13.16
N LYS A 121 3.26 4.93 -13.54
CA LYS A 121 4.63 4.45 -13.76
C LYS A 121 5.31 4.10 -12.44
N ARG A 122 5.06 4.90 -11.40
CA ARG A 122 5.54 4.64 -10.04
C ARG A 122 4.99 3.31 -9.52
N GLU A 123 3.68 3.08 -9.67
CA GLU A 123 3.03 1.84 -9.24
C GLU A 123 3.66 0.60 -9.91
N VAL A 124 3.78 0.61 -11.24
CA VAL A 124 4.38 -0.51 -12.00
C VAL A 124 5.83 -0.75 -11.59
N LEU A 125 6.61 0.31 -11.37
CA LEU A 125 8.00 0.18 -10.91
C LEU A 125 8.06 -0.45 -9.51
N ILE A 126 7.20 -0.03 -8.58
CA ILE A 126 7.20 -0.57 -7.22
C ILE A 126 6.83 -2.05 -7.25
N LEU A 127 5.75 -2.42 -7.93
CA LEU A 127 5.29 -3.82 -8.03
C LEU A 127 6.34 -4.72 -8.68
N SER A 128 6.98 -4.28 -9.77
CA SER A 128 7.99 -5.09 -10.46
C SER A 128 9.30 -5.18 -9.67
N ARG A 129 9.88 -4.05 -9.25
CA ARG A 129 11.24 -4.02 -8.69
C ARG A 129 11.31 -4.35 -7.21
N PHE A 130 10.30 -3.98 -6.44
CA PHE A 130 10.32 -4.15 -4.99
C PHE A 130 9.48 -5.34 -4.54
N GLN A 131 8.40 -5.66 -5.27
CA GLN A 131 7.56 -6.83 -4.96
C GLN A 131 7.89 -8.06 -5.82
N GLY A 132 8.70 -7.90 -6.87
CA GLY A 132 9.18 -9.00 -7.70
C GLY A 132 8.10 -9.61 -8.62
N LEU A 133 7.01 -8.88 -8.86
CA LEU A 133 5.90 -9.36 -9.69
C LEU A 133 6.23 -9.25 -11.18
N LYS A 134 5.75 -10.23 -11.94
CA LYS A 134 5.85 -10.24 -13.41
C LYS A 134 4.92 -9.21 -14.02
N LEU A 135 5.23 -8.76 -15.23
CA LEU A 135 4.41 -7.76 -15.92
C LEU A 135 2.96 -8.22 -16.15
N GLU A 136 2.76 -9.52 -16.40
CA GLU A 136 1.43 -10.13 -16.54
C GLU A 136 0.62 -10.00 -15.23
N GLU A 137 1.23 -10.37 -14.09
CA GLU A 137 0.62 -10.23 -12.76
C GLU A 137 0.33 -8.77 -12.38
N ILE A 138 1.16 -7.84 -12.86
CA ILE A 138 0.94 -6.39 -12.68
C ILE A 138 -0.24 -5.91 -13.54
N GLY A 139 -0.42 -6.48 -14.73
CA GLY A 139 -1.61 -6.27 -15.56
C GLY A 139 -2.87 -6.66 -14.77
N ASP A 140 -2.88 -7.88 -14.23
CA ASP A 140 -3.99 -8.38 -13.42
C ASP A 140 -4.29 -7.48 -12.21
N ILE A 141 -3.29 -6.88 -11.56
CA ILE A 141 -3.53 -5.97 -10.43
C ILE A 141 -4.21 -4.66 -10.86
N ARG A 142 -3.97 -4.22 -12.10
CA ARG A 142 -4.34 -2.88 -12.59
C ARG A 142 -5.63 -2.88 -13.41
N ASP A 143 -6.01 -4.02 -13.97
CA ASP A 143 -7.30 -4.28 -14.65
C ASP A 143 -8.47 -4.37 -13.66
#